data_AF-A0A8H7ZT64-F1
#
_entry.id   AF-A0A8H7ZT64-F1
#
_cell.length_a   1.000
_cell.length_b   1.000
_cell.length_c   1.000
_cell.angle_alpha   90.00
_cell.angle_beta   90.00
_cell.angle_gamma   90.00
#
_symmetry.space_group_name_H-M   'P 1'
#
loop_
_entity.id
_entity.type
_entity.pdbx_description
1 polymer ?
#
loop_
_entity_poly.entity_id
_entity_poly.type
_entity_poly.pdbx_seq_one_letter_code
_entity_poly.pdbx_strand_id
1 'polypeptide(L)'
;MHPNYCTPFLQPGRLLYIKSPDGDFGWGVLMQFVKRVSKKVYGEQMGFFPVGTNLVSANKPNIFGLTSSLSLPRERQATPLDKDVSTLLLDVMVYCSAESKGSAESSSARGTGAKPVSAGGKGEMKVITCTLSSVEKMSLARLFLPKDLRGPEERKVVHKMVQETRKRCKGEFPILSPVEHLKIKDNKFLQLLEVGVEQFCPEALRPLATFLTPGPLEERLKDHPLHNSPELEQTFNAYAHKMELKAQVRKARRQLSEAESVVQLEELKARKRVLRRLGYTTSSDVIELKGRVSCEISAGDEILLTEMMFNGVFNELSVEHTVGLLSCFVCDEVRAPVRASKDGQAKRALPAELEDAVRLLKETASRIAKVSQESKLQIDEEEYLASFRTDLVEVVLAWCGGAPFSSICKMTDIFEGSIIRNFRRLDELLCQMSSTAKAIGNGPLENKFTAGIAKIKRDIVFAASLYL
;
A
#
# COMPACT_ATOMS: atom_id res chain seq x y z
N MET A 1 4.49 -2.14 27.55
CA MET A 1 4.89 -3.40 28.21
C MET A 1 5.14 -4.46 27.15
N HIS A 2 6.22 -5.25 27.27
CA HIS A 2 6.55 -6.28 26.29
C HIS A 2 6.35 -7.69 26.89
N PRO A 3 5.79 -8.66 26.13
CA PRO A 3 5.49 -10.01 26.62
C PRO A 3 6.66 -10.69 27.34
N ASN A 4 7.89 -10.53 26.83
CA ASN A 4 9.09 -11.19 27.38
C ASN A 4 9.36 -10.88 28.87
N TYR A 5 9.01 -9.69 29.34
CA TYR A 5 9.27 -9.28 30.72
C TYR A 5 8.02 -9.39 31.61
N CYS A 6 6.84 -9.17 31.03
CA CYS A 6 5.61 -9.05 31.81
C CYS A 6 4.87 -10.38 32.01
N THR A 7 5.03 -11.36 31.11
CA THR A 7 4.28 -12.64 31.16
C THR A 7 4.37 -13.37 32.50
N PRO A 8 5.54 -13.50 33.17
CA PRO A 8 5.63 -14.18 34.47
C PRO A 8 4.81 -13.51 35.58
N PHE A 9 4.50 -12.23 35.43
CA PHE A 9 3.80 -11.41 36.43
C PHE A 9 2.29 -11.28 36.16
N LEU A 10 1.82 -11.72 34.99
CA LEU A 10 0.41 -11.79 34.59
C LEU A 10 -0.32 -12.98 35.22
N GLN A 11 -0.33 -13.03 36.55
CA GLN A 11 -1.01 -14.07 37.31
C GLN A 11 -2.48 -13.68 37.58
N PRO A 12 -3.43 -14.63 37.61
CA PRO A 12 -4.80 -14.36 38.02
C PRO A 12 -4.87 -13.63 39.37
N GLY A 13 -5.73 -12.61 39.45
CA GLY A 13 -5.88 -11.74 40.61
C GLY A 13 -4.92 -10.54 40.63
N ARG A 14 -3.99 -10.42 39.69
CA ARG A 14 -3.06 -9.27 39.59
C ARG A 14 -3.82 -7.98 39.27
N LEU A 15 -3.48 -6.88 39.94
CA LEU A 15 -4.06 -5.57 39.64
C LEU A 15 -3.32 -4.88 38.47
N LEU A 16 -4.08 -4.43 37.47
CA LEU A 16 -3.60 -3.79 36.25
C LEU A 16 -4.29 -2.44 36.05
N TYR A 17 -3.57 -1.40 35.67
CA TYR A 17 -4.15 -0.12 35.25
C TYR A 17 -4.42 -0.12 33.75
N ILE A 18 -5.69 -0.01 33.36
CA ILE A 18 -6.14 -0.20 31.98
C ILE A 18 -6.54 1.13 31.35
N LYS A 19 -5.84 1.50 30.29
CA LYS A 19 -6.12 2.65 29.45
C LYS A 19 -6.26 2.20 28.00
N SER A 20 -7.50 2.16 27.52
CA SER A 20 -7.87 1.75 26.17
C SER A 20 -8.08 3.00 25.30
N PRO A 21 -8.08 2.89 23.95
CA PRO A 21 -8.62 3.93 23.08
C PRO A 21 -10.05 4.38 23.45
N ASP A 22 -10.84 3.50 24.09
CA ASP A 22 -12.20 3.80 24.54
C ASP A 22 -12.28 4.63 25.83
N GLY A 23 -11.15 4.88 26.50
CA GLY A 23 -11.05 5.67 27.73
C GLY A 23 -10.21 5.03 28.83
N ASP A 24 -10.10 5.74 29.96
CA ASP A 24 -9.38 5.31 31.15
C ASP A 24 -10.31 4.53 32.10
N PHE A 25 -10.09 3.23 32.25
CA PHE A 25 -10.88 2.34 33.11
C PHE A 25 -10.31 2.23 34.52
N GLY A 26 -9.15 2.83 34.79
CA GLY A 26 -8.45 2.74 36.06
C GLY A 26 -7.97 1.33 36.39
N TRP A 27 -8.00 0.96 37.66
CA TRP A 27 -7.50 -0.31 38.17
C TRP A 27 -8.51 -1.45 37.99
N GLY A 28 -8.10 -2.47 37.22
CA GLY A 28 -8.81 -3.73 37.03
C GLY A 28 -8.07 -4.94 37.59
N VAL A 29 -8.76 -6.08 37.66
CA VAL A 29 -8.22 -7.35 38.14
C VAL A 29 -8.04 -8.32 36.98
N LEU A 30 -6.81 -8.79 36.77
CA LEU A 30 -6.53 -9.79 35.75
C LEU A 30 -7.21 -11.12 36.10
N MET A 31 -8.01 -11.64 35.17
CA MET A 31 -8.67 -12.93 35.32
C MET A 31 -7.82 -14.04 34.71
N GLN A 32 -7.48 -13.86 33.45
CA GLN A 32 -6.69 -14.79 32.65
C GLN A 32 -6.07 -14.06 31.46
N PHE A 33 -5.13 -14.71 30.80
CA PHE A 33 -4.63 -14.25 29.51
C PHE A 33 -4.51 -15.42 28.53
N VAL A 34 -4.71 -15.13 27.25
CA VAL A 34 -4.62 -16.09 26.16
C VAL A 34 -3.65 -15.57 25.11
N LYS A 35 -2.71 -16.42 24.70
CA LYS A 35 -1.84 -16.12 23.55
C LYS A 35 -2.61 -16.41 22.27
N ARG A 36 -2.81 -15.39 21.45
CA ARG A 36 -3.43 -15.48 20.13
C ARG A 36 -2.55 -16.35 19.23
N VAL A 37 -2.99 -17.57 18.95
CA VAL A 37 -2.35 -18.41 17.93
C VAL A 37 -2.73 -17.84 16.56
N SER A 38 -1.77 -17.27 15.85
CA SER A 38 -1.97 -16.94 14.44
C SER A 38 -2.18 -18.26 13.69
N LYS A 39 -3.42 -18.54 13.24
CA LYS A 39 -3.60 -19.58 12.22
C LYS A 39 -2.71 -19.16 11.04
N LYS A 40 -1.71 -19.96 10.69
CA LYS A 40 -1.01 -19.83 9.41
C LYS A 40 -2.08 -19.97 8.33
N VAL A 41 -2.47 -18.85 7.73
CA VAL A 41 -3.24 -18.87 6.48
C VAL A 41 -2.24 -19.27 5.41
N TYR A 42 -2.17 -20.56 5.10
CA TYR A 42 -1.71 -20.98 3.77
C TYR A 42 -2.86 -20.68 2.82
N GLY A 43 -2.69 -19.64 2.01
CA GLY A 43 -3.66 -19.18 1.03
C GLY A 43 -3.86 -17.68 1.08
N GLU A 44 -2.99 -16.94 0.40
CA GLU A 44 -3.35 -15.61 -0.08
C GLU A 44 -4.55 -15.74 -1.02
N GLN A 45 -5.75 -15.60 -0.46
CA GLN A 45 -6.94 -15.22 -1.22
C GLN A 45 -7.06 -13.70 -1.11
N MET A 46 -6.63 -13.04 -2.17
CA MET A 46 -7.00 -11.67 -2.51
C MET A 46 -8.53 -11.56 -2.52
N GLY A 47 -9.06 -10.87 -1.51
CA GLY A 47 -10.48 -10.55 -1.40
C GLY A 47 -10.85 -9.39 -2.31
N PHE A 48 -11.72 -9.71 -3.26
CA PHE A 48 -12.52 -8.83 -4.10
C PHE A 48 -13.17 -7.67 -3.30
N PHE A 49 -13.12 -6.46 -3.86
CA PHE A 49 -14.05 -5.38 -3.52
C PHE A 49 -15.26 -5.46 -4.48
N PRO A 50 -16.51 -5.40 -3.99
CA PRO A 50 -17.67 -5.29 -4.87
C PRO A 50 -17.73 -3.87 -5.46
N VAL A 51 -17.79 -3.79 -6.79
CA VAL A 51 -18.02 -2.55 -7.54
C VAL A 51 -19.52 -2.27 -7.53
N GLY A 52 -19.91 -1.20 -6.84
CA GLY A 52 -21.21 -0.56 -6.99
C GLY A 52 -21.19 0.35 -8.23
N THR A 53 -22.17 0.15 -9.08
CA THR A 53 -22.50 0.90 -10.29
C THR A 53 -22.52 2.41 -10.12
N ASN A 54 -21.95 3.15 -11.08
CA ASN A 54 -22.57 4.35 -11.65
C ASN A 54 -22.03 4.62 -13.07
N LEU A 55 -22.96 4.64 -14.03
CA LEU A 55 -22.77 5.26 -15.34
C LEU A 55 -22.68 6.79 -15.17
N VAL A 56 -21.80 7.44 -15.94
CA VAL A 56 -22.15 8.37 -17.05
C VAL A 56 -20.87 8.93 -17.68
N SER A 57 -20.92 9.01 -19.01
CA SER A 57 -19.98 9.43 -20.05
C SER A 57 -19.32 10.82 -19.89
N ALA A 58 -18.04 10.95 -20.27
CA ALA A 58 -17.56 11.85 -21.35
C ALA A 58 -16.02 11.80 -21.57
N ASN A 59 -15.65 11.74 -22.85
CA ASN A 59 -14.32 11.88 -23.48
C ASN A 59 -13.28 12.80 -22.81
N LYS A 60 -12.03 12.33 -22.66
CA LYS A 60 -10.75 13.07 -22.85
C LYS A 60 -9.51 12.14 -22.78
N PRO A 61 -8.35 12.54 -23.37
CA PRO A 61 -7.26 11.64 -23.74
C PRO A 61 -6.33 11.28 -22.58
N ASN A 62 -5.67 10.13 -22.70
CA ASN A 62 -4.73 9.56 -21.73
C ASN A 62 -3.56 10.50 -21.42
N ILE A 63 -3.57 11.08 -20.22
CA ILE A 63 -2.41 11.66 -19.54
C ILE A 63 -2.09 10.73 -18.37
N PHE A 64 -0.96 10.03 -18.49
CA PHE A 64 -0.37 9.26 -17.42
C PHE A 64 0.26 10.22 -16.41
N GLY A 65 -0.07 10.06 -15.12
CA GLY A 65 0.74 10.57 -14.01
C GLY A 65 0.13 11.71 -13.19
N LEU A 66 0.25 11.56 -11.87
CA LEU A 66 -0.02 12.51 -10.78
C LEU A 66 -1.45 12.53 -10.23
N THR A 67 -1.87 11.44 -9.59
CA THR A 67 -2.64 11.59 -8.35
C THR A 67 -1.65 11.86 -7.22
N SER A 68 -1.62 13.10 -6.76
CA SER A 68 -0.97 13.49 -5.51
C SER A 68 -1.57 12.64 -4.39
N SER A 69 -0.79 11.67 -3.89
CA SER A 69 -1.11 11.01 -2.64
C SER A 69 -1.04 12.07 -1.55
N LEU A 70 -2.21 12.59 -1.17
CA LEU A 70 -2.42 13.21 0.12
C LEU A 70 -1.92 12.18 1.14
N SER A 71 -0.72 12.41 1.66
CA SER A 71 -0.15 11.60 2.71
C SER A 71 -1.05 11.74 3.93
N LEU A 72 -1.97 10.79 4.08
CA LEU A 72 -2.45 10.36 5.38
C LEU A 72 -1.22 10.23 6.30
N PRO A 73 -1.31 10.60 7.59
CA PRO A 73 -0.21 10.41 8.50
C PRO A 73 0.23 8.95 8.37
N ARG A 74 1.49 8.72 7.98
CA ARG A 74 2.07 7.38 7.82
C ARG A 74 1.58 6.51 8.97
N GLU A 75 0.68 5.57 8.69
CA GLU A 75 0.46 4.45 9.59
C GLU A 75 1.85 3.87 9.81
N ARG A 76 2.32 3.92 11.06
CA ARG A 76 3.58 3.26 11.44
C ARG A 76 3.44 1.81 10.96
N GLN A 77 4.26 1.41 9.98
CA GLN A 77 4.42 0.00 9.68
C GLN A 77 4.82 -0.69 10.98
N ALA A 78 3.96 -1.56 11.47
CA ALA A 78 4.15 -2.28 12.72
C ALA A 78 5.50 -3.02 12.65
N THR A 79 6.41 -2.68 13.55
CA THR A 79 7.70 -3.36 13.66
C THR A 79 7.45 -4.82 14.07
N PRO A 80 8.40 -5.76 13.84
CA PRO A 80 8.28 -7.13 14.35
C PRO A 80 7.99 -7.18 15.86
N LEU A 81 8.49 -6.21 16.63
CA LEU A 81 8.18 -6.04 18.06
C LEU A 81 6.71 -5.65 18.33
N ASP A 82 6.09 -4.83 17.47
CA ASP A 82 4.68 -4.44 17.62
C ASP A 82 3.73 -5.63 17.41
N LYS A 83 4.13 -6.60 16.57
CA LYS A 83 3.35 -7.83 16.35
C LYS A 83 3.27 -8.66 17.63
N ASP A 84 4.35 -8.78 18.40
CA ASP A 84 4.37 -9.59 19.63
C ASP A 84 3.49 -9.00 20.76
N VAL A 85 3.48 -7.67 20.92
CA VAL A 85 2.65 -6.99 21.94
C VAL A 85 1.15 -7.16 21.66
N SER A 86 0.76 -7.30 20.39
CA SER A 86 -0.63 -7.51 19.94
C SER A 86 -1.11 -8.97 20.05
N THR A 87 -0.24 -9.91 20.40
CA THR A 87 -0.57 -11.34 20.44
C THR A 87 -1.13 -11.82 21.77
N LEU A 88 -1.00 -11.07 22.86
CA LEU A 88 -1.56 -11.43 24.17
C LEU A 88 -2.90 -10.72 24.40
N LEU A 89 -3.96 -11.50 24.55
CA LEU A 89 -5.28 -11.06 24.98
C LEU A 89 -5.41 -11.27 26.49
N LEU A 90 -5.77 -10.22 27.22
CA LEU A 90 -5.94 -10.19 28.66
C LEU A 90 -7.43 -10.04 28.95
N ASP A 91 -8.00 -10.96 29.71
CA ASP A 91 -9.33 -10.80 30.27
C ASP A 91 -9.19 -10.12 31.64
N VAL A 92 -9.65 -8.89 31.73
CA VAL A 92 -9.50 -8.03 32.91
C VAL A 92 -10.87 -7.60 33.40
N MET A 93 -11.13 -7.80 34.69
CA MET A 93 -12.35 -7.33 35.33
C MET A 93 -12.20 -5.87 35.75
N VAL A 94 -12.99 -4.98 35.15
CA VAL A 94 -12.96 -3.52 35.37
C VAL A 94 -14.32 -3.00 35.81
N TYR A 95 -14.32 -1.86 36.51
CA TYR A 95 -15.54 -1.14 36.87
C TYR A 95 -15.95 -0.19 35.74
N CYS A 96 -17.09 -0.45 35.10
CA CYS A 96 -17.52 0.28 33.90
C CYS A 96 -19.01 0.62 33.92
N SER A 97 -19.46 1.51 33.04
CA SER A 97 -20.86 1.97 33.01
C SER A 97 -21.84 0.83 32.74
N ALA A 98 -23.01 0.82 33.40
CA ALA A 98 -24.03 -0.23 33.27
C ALA A 98 -24.61 -0.37 31.84
N GLU A 99 -24.59 0.71 31.05
CA GLU A 99 -25.08 0.74 29.66
C GLU A 99 -24.15 0.04 28.64
N SER A 100 -23.00 -0.47 29.08
CA SER A 100 -22.07 -1.19 28.20
C SER A 100 -22.59 -2.60 27.86
N LYS A 101 -22.64 -2.95 26.59
CA LYS A 101 -22.86 -4.36 26.19
C LYS A 101 -21.57 -5.12 26.47
N GLY A 102 -21.56 -5.97 27.49
CA GLY A 102 -20.47 -6.92 27.69
C GLY A 102 -20.51 -7.95 26.58
N SER A 103 -19.64 -7.86 25.58
CA SER A 103 -19.51 -8.92 24.59
C SER A 103 -18.61 -10.02 25.14
N ALA A 104 -19.19 -11.19 25.40
CA ALA A 104 -18.50 -12.41 25.03
C ALA A 104 -18.29 -12.33 23.50
N GLU A 105 -17.05 -12.43 23.03
CA GLU A 105 -16.67 -12.43 21.61
C GLU A 105 -16.68 -11.06 20.89
N SER A 106 -15.75 -10.16 21.22
CA SER A 106 -15.24 -9.19 20.25
C SER A 106 -13.73 -9.39 20.05
N SER A 107 -13.40 -10.18 19.04
CA SER A 107 -12.05 -10.56 18.64
C SER A 107 -11.40 -9.52 17.70
N SER A 108 -11.59 -8.23 17.95
CA SER A 108 -11.08 -7.18 17.06
C SER A 108 -10.30 -6.09 17.79
N ALA A 109 -9.29 -5.57 17.11
CA ALA A 109 -8.48 -4.41 17.52
C ALA A 109 -9.27 -3.08 17.52
N ARG A 110 -10.61 -3.14 17.65
CA ARG A 110 -11.52 -1.99 17.66
C ARG A 110 -12.42 -2.06 18.90
N GLY A 111 -11.85 -1.61 20.02
CA GLY A 111 -12.57 -1.27 21.23
C GLY A 111 -13.09 -2.46 22.04
N THR A 112 -13.14 -2.26 23.35
CA THR A 112 -13.58 -3.24 24.36
C THR A 112 -15.11 -3.33 24.48
N GLY A 113 -15.86 -2.48 23.75
CA GLY A 113 -17.31 -2.35 23.84
C GLY A 113 -17.81 -1.76 25.17
N ALA A 114 -16.92 -1.59 26.15
CA ALA A 114 -17.19 -0.98 27.44
C ALA A 114 -16.82 0.51 27.43
N LYS A 115 -17.49 1.29 28.27
CA LYS A 115 -17.14 2.70 28.50
C LYS A 115 -16.78 2.89 29.97
N PRO A 116 -15.78 3.74 30.29
CA PRO A 116 -15.46 4.06 31.67
C PRO A 116 -16.65 4.75 32.35
N VAL A 117 -16.71 4.66 33.69
CA VAL A 117 -17.75 5.31 34.48
C VAL A 117 -17.52 6.82 34.45
N SER A 118 -18.54 7.61 34.09
CA SER A 118 -18.49 9.07 34.18
C SER A 118 -18.36 9.52 35.65
N ALA A 119 -17.76 10.68 35.91
CA ALA A 119 -17.54 11.19 37.26
C ALA A 119 -18.86 11.24 38.07
N GLY A 120 -19.00 10.35 39.06
CA GLY A 120 -20.21 10.24 39.91
C GLY A 120 -21.27 9.22 39.46
N GLY A 121 -21.07 8.52 38.34
CA GLY A 121 -22.00 7.49 37.85
C GLY A 121 -21.95 6.18 38.63
N LYS A 122 -23.06 5.40 38.61
CA LYS A 122 -23.08 4.01 39.09
C LYS A 122 -22.63 3.09 37.97
N GLY A 123 -21.64 2.25 38.26
CA GLY A 123 -21.13 1.21 37.35
C GLY A 123 -21.29 -0.20 37.91
N GLU A 124 -20.90 -1.17 37.09
CA GLU A 124 -20.81 -2.58 37.44
C GLU A 124 -19.48 -3.18 37.01
N MET A 125 -19.08 -4.28 37.67
CA MET A 125 -17.85 -4.99 37.31
C MET A 125 -18.11 -5.89 36.09
N LYS A 126 -17.40 -5.64 34.99
CA LYS A 126 -17.44 -6.47 33.78
C LYS A 126 -16.05 -6.94 33.41
N VAL A 127 -15.99 -8.11 32.79
CA VAL A 127 -14.76 -8.61 32.17
C VAL A 127 -14.67 -8.01 30.77
N ILE A 128 -13.56 -7.32 30.50
CA ILE A 128 -13.19 -6.83 29.18
C ILE A 128 -11.99 -7.61 28.68
N THR A 129 -11.94 -7.87 27.37
CA THR A 129 -10.76 -8.44 26.72
C THR A 129 -9.96 -7.29 26.09
N CYS A 130 -8.71 -7.12 26.51
CA CYS A 130 -7.81 -6.08 25.99
C CYS A 130 -6.42 -6.63 25.66
N THR A 131 -5.66 -5.92 24.82
CA THR A 131 -4.27 -6.29 24.50
C THR A 131 -3.30 -5.75 25.56
N LEU A 132 -2.07 -6.28 25.59
CA LEU A 132 -1.01 -5.80 26.49
C LEU A 132 -0.67 -4.31 26.29
N SER A 133 -0.93 -3.75 25.11
CA SER A 133 -0.78 -2.31 24.84
C SER A 133 -1.75 -1.42 25.64
N SER A 134 -2.85 -1.98 26.16
CA SER A 134 -3.83 -1.25 26.99
C SER A 134 -3.45 -1.21 28.47
N VAL A 135 -2.37 -1.89 28.88
CA VAL A 135 -1.88 -1.92 30.27
C VAL A 135 -0.83 -0.83 30.46
N GLU A 136 -1.13 0.18 31.27
CA GLU A 136 -0.21 1.27 31.59
C GLU A 136 0.68 0.91 32.78
N LYS A 137 0.10 0.33 33.84
CA LYS A 137 0.79 0.02 35.11
C LYS A 137 0.38 -1.36 35.62
N MET A 138 1.31 -2.04 36.29
CA MET A 138 1.07 -3.30 37.01
C MET A 138 1.34 -3.07 38.49
N SER A 139 0.51 -3.62 39.37
CA SER A 139 0.69 -3.51 40.82
C SER A 139 1.35 -4.75 41.41
N LEU A 140 2.10 -4.57 42.51
CA LEU A 140 2.65 -5.65 43.32
C LEU A 140 1.57 -6.45 44.04
N ALA A 141 0.41 -5.84 44.30
CA ALA A 141 -0.71 -6.48 44.95
C ALA A 141 -1.41 -7.50 44.04
N ARG A 142 -1.83 -8.63 44.63
CA ARG A 142 -2.60 -9.69 43.99
C ARG A 142 -3.77 -10.06 44.89
N LEU A 143 -4.97 -10.06 44.32
CA LEU A 143 -6.19 -10.48 45.00
C LEU A 143 -6.37 -12.00 44.88
N PHE A 144 -6.89 -12.62 45.94
CA PHE A 144 -7.34 -14.01 45.86
C PHE A 144 -8.75 -14.04 45.30
N LEU A 145 -8.90 -14.50 44.07
CA LEU A 145 -10.18 -14.55 43.37
C LEU A 145 -11.01 -15.77 43.78
N PRO A 146 -12.34 -15.62 43.98
CA PRO A 146 -13.27 -16.74 44.10
C PRO A 146 -13.25 -17.68 42.88
N LYS A 147 -13.59 -18.95 43.07
CA LYS A 147 -13.55 -19.97 42.02
C LYS A 147 -14.61 -19.78 40.91
N ASP A 148 -15.75 -19.17 41.23
CA ASP A 148 -16.80 -18.84 40.25
C ASP A 148 -17.12 -17.34 40.31
N LEU A 149 -17.07 -16.68 39.15
CA LEU A 149 -17.23 -15.23 38.98
C LEU A 149 -18.24 -14.91 37.87
N ARG A 150 -19.11 -15.87 37.54
CA ARG A 150 -20.17 -15.72 36.54
C ARG A 150 -21.34 -14.89 37.05
N GLY A 151 -21.66 -14.98 38.35
CA GLY A 151 -22.77 -14.24 38.95
C GLY A 151 -22.44 -12.77 39.28
N PRO A 152 -23.47 -11.89 39.34
CA PRO A 152 -23.29 -10.46 39.60
C PRO A 152 -22.93 -10.15 41.06
N GLU A 153 -23.33 -11.00 42.02
CA GLU A 153 -23.04 -10.80 43.45
C GLU A 153 -21.57 -11.09 43.77
N GLU A 154 -20.99 -12.13 43.19
CA GLU A 154 -19.58 -12.48 43.35
C GLU A 154 -18.67 -11.39 42.74
N ARG A 155 -19.10 -10.78 41.63
CA ARG A 155 -18.40 -9.63 41.03
C ARG A 155 -18.44 -8.37 41.90
N LYS A 156 -19.54 -8.14 42.65
CA LYS A 156 -19.61 -7.06 43.66
C LYS A 156 -18.66 -7.32 44.82
N VAL A 157 -18.45 -8.59 45.21
CA VAL A 157 -17.44 -8.95 46.23
C VAL A 157 -16.04 -8.57 45.75
N VAL A 158 -15.67 -8.89 44.51
CA VAL A 158 -14.38 -8.50 43.93
C VAL A 158 -14.21 -6.97 43.91
N HIS A 159 -15.26 -6.21 43.58
CA HIS A 159 -15.23 -4.75 43.67
C HIS A 159 -14.90 -4.25 45.08
N LYS A 160 -15.56 -4.81 46.10
CA LYS A 160 -15.28 -4.48 47.51
C LYS A 160 -13.84 -4.83 47.89
N MET A 161 -13.32 -5.97 47.44
CA MET A 161 -11.92 -6.36 47.70
C MET A 161 -10.92 -5.37 47.08
N VAL A 162 -11.18 -4.89 45.85
CA VAL A 162 -10.35 -3.87 45.20
C VAL A 162 -10.38 -2.56 46.00
N GLN A 163 -11.56 -2.10 46.41
CA GLN A 163 -11.72 -0.88 47.20
C GLN A 163 -11.05 -0.98 48.58
N GLU A 164 -11.21 -2.11 49.27
CA GLU A 164 -10.59 -2.34 50.57
C GLU A 164 -9.07 -2.40 50.47
N THR A 165 -8.54 -3.06 49.43
CA THR A 165 -7.10 -3.08 49.15
C THR A 165 -6.60 -1.67 48.85
N ARG A 166 -7.34 -0.86 48.08
CA ARG A 166 -7.01 0.54 47.83
C ARG A 166 -6.95 1.38 49.11
N LYS A 167 -7.89 1.18 50.03
CA LYS A 167 -7.91 1.85 51.35
C LYS A 167 -6.69 1.44 52.18
N ARG A 168 -6.36 0.15 52.21
CA ARG A 168 -5.16 -0.37 52.91
C ARG A 168 -3.86 0.19 52.32
N CYS A 169 -3.83 0.50 51.03
CA CYS A 169 -2.69 1.11 50.35
C CYS A 169 -2.69 2.66 50.34
N LYS A 170 -3.43 3.33 51.25
CA LYS A 170 -3.49 4.80 51.34
C LYS A 170 -3.91 5.50 50.03
N GLY A 171 -4.74 4.84 49.20
CA GLY A 171 -5.31 5.43 47.99
C GLY A 171 -4.60 5.05 46.69
N GLU A 172 -3.32 4.65 46.73
CA GLU A 172 -2.52 4.27 45.56
C GLU A 172 -1.92 2.87 45.70
N PHE A 173 -2.07 2.05 44.65
CA PHE A 173 -1.48 0.71 44.67
C PHE A 173 0.03 0.76 44.40
N PRO A 174 0.84 -0.03 45.12
CA PRO A 174 2.28 -0.08 44.90
C PRO A 174 2.59 -0.65 43.51
N ILE A 175 3.29 0.14 42.68
CA ILE A 175 3.57 -0.19 41.28
C ILE A 175 4.77 -1.14 41.20
N LEU A 176 4.70 -2.07 40.26
CA LEU A 176 5.75 -3.03 39.98
C LEU A 176 6.89 -2.36 39.19
N SER A 177 8.00 -2.05 39.88
CA SER A 177 9.22 -1.49 39.29
C SER A 177 9.81 -2.36 38.16
N PRO A 178 10.09 -1.80 36.96
CA PRO A 178 10.72 -2.52 35.86
C PRO A 178 12.14 -3.03 36.14
N VAL A 179 12.89 -2.36 37.01
CA VAL A 179 14.28 -2.74 37.31
C VAL A 179 14.33 -3.70 38.50
N GLU A 180 13.66 -3.35 39.60
CA GLU A 180 13.74 -4.13 40.84
C GLU A 180 12.95 -5.43 40.78
N HIS A 181 11.77 -5.41 40.14
CA HIS A 181 10.87 -6.55 40.13
C HIS A 181 10.90 -7.30 38.79
N LEU A 182 10.80 -6.60 37.65
CA LEU A 182 10.87 -7.25 36.33
C LEU A 182 12.29 -7.64 35.93
N LYS A 183 13.31 -7.20 36.69
CA LYS A 183 14.73 -7.52 36.46
C LYS A 183 15.21 -7.20 35.04
N ILE A 184 14.70 -6.13 34.44
CA ILE A 184 15.13 -5.67 33.12
C ILE A 184 16.51 -5.03 33.25
N LYS A 185 17.53 -5.67 32.66
CA LYS A 185 18.94 -5.24 32.70
C LYS A 185 19.46 -4.73 31.37
N ASP A 186 18.58 -4.49 30.40
CA ASP A 186 18.98 -4.08 29.06
C ASP A 186 19.63 -2.70 29.10
N ASN A 187 20.86 -2.61 28.60
CA ASN A 187 21.64 -1.37 28.66
C ASN A 187 20.93 -0.20 27.97
N LYS A 188 20.23 -0.44 26.85
CA LYS A 188 19.40 0.59 26.19
C LYS A 188 18.20 1.05 27.04
N PHE A 189 17.62 0.15 27.82
CA PHE A 189 16.49 0.48 28.71
C PHE A 189 16.96 1.24 29.94
N LEU A 190 18.08 0.81 30.53
CA LEU A 190 18.75 1.53 31.61
C LEU A 190 19.21 2.91 31.15
N GLN A 191 19.79 3.04 29.96
CA GLN A 191 20.07 4.34 29.33
C GLN A 191 18.81 5.16 29.05
N LEU A 192 17.64 4.60 28.75
CA LEU A 192 16.43 5.42 28.66
C LEU A 192 15.98 5.96 30.02
N LEU A 193 16.26 5.22 31.09
CA LEU A 193 16.09 5.66 32.48
C LEU A 193 17.22 6.60 32.95
N GLU A 194 18.43 6.50 32.37
CA GLU A 194 19.70 7.12 32.82
C GLU A 194 20.28 8.22 31.91
N VAL A 195 19.88 8.31 30.64
CA VAL A 195 19.72 9.60 29.89
C VAL A 195 18.80 10.52 30.69
N GLY A 196 18.09 9.88 31.61
CA GLY A 196 17.52 10.42 32.79
C GLY A 196 18.43 10.86 33.99
N VAL A 197 19.75 10.88 33.95
CA VAL A 197 20.61 11.17 35.12
C VAL A 197 21.99 11.71 34.70
N GLU A 198 22.43 11.44 33.47
CA GLU A 198 23.85 11.52 33.08
C GLU A 198 24.52 12.90 33.07
N GLN A 199 23.85 14.03 33.30
CA GLN A 199 24.53 15.33 33.18
C GLN A 199 25.20 15.87 34.45
N PHE A 200 24.94 15.41 35.69
CA PHE A 200 25.52 16.08 36.88
C PHE A 200 25.87 15.25 38.12
N CYS A 201 25.81 13.90 38.11
CA CYS A 201 26.13 13.10 39.32
C CYS A 201 27.56 12.50 39.31
N PRO A 202 28.40 12.76 40.33
CA PRO A 202 29.71 12.11 40.47
C PRO A 202 29.59 10.59 40.65
N GLU A 203 30.57 9.86 40.12
CA GLU A 203 30.64 8.40 40.00
C GLU A 203 30.42 7.63 41.33
N ALA A 204 30.69 8.28 42.46
CA ALA A 204 30.58 7.69 43.80
C ALA A 204 29.14 7.58 44.37
N LEU A 205 28.15 8.29 43.80
CA LEU A 205 26.75 8.32 44.31
C LEU A 205 25.77 7.48 43.46
N ARG A 206 26.26 6.87 42.37
CA ARG A 206 25.49 6.10 41.38
C ARG A 206 24.65 4.94 41.96
N PRO A 207 25.06 4.20 43.01
CA PRO A 207 24.25 3.09 43.55
C PRO A 207 23.05 3.53 44.39
N LEU A 208 23.05 4.76 44.91
CA LEU A 208 21.98 5.30 45.77
C LEU A 208 21.00 6.21 45.00
N ALA A 209 21.48 6.94 43.99
CA ALA A 209 20.68 7.90 43.22
C ALA A 209 19.66 7.25 42.26
N THR A 210 19.83 5.99 41.89
CA THR A 210 18.90 5.28 40.98
C THR A 210 17.53 5.01 41.60
N PHE A 211 17.39 5.14 42.93
CA PHE A 211 16.25 4.58 43.65
C PHE A 211 15.21 5.60 44.13
N LEU A 212 15.50 6.91 44.10
CA LEU A 212 14.59 7.93 44.70
C LEU A 212 14.52 9.27 43.95
N THR A 213 15.33 9.49 42.91
CA THR A 213 15.39 10.80 42.24
C THR A 213 14.55 10.81 40.95
N PRO A 214 13.73 11.85 40.73
CA PRO A 214 13.12 12.11 39.44
C PRO A 214 14.21 12.14 38.38
N GLY A 215 13.94 11.66 37.15
CA GLY A 215 14.92 11.80 36.07
C GLY A 215 15.33 13.28 35.85
N PRO A 216 16.30 13.61 34.99
CA PRO A 216 16.94 14.91 34.86
C PRO A 216 16.03 15.86 34.08
N LEU A 217 14.99 15.32 33.44
CA LEU A 217 13.89 15.86 32.70
C LEU A 217 12.82 16.22 33.70
N GLU A 218 12.62 15.44 34.75
CA GLU A 218 11.75 15.78 35.87
C GLU A 218 12.43 16.82 36.78
N GLU A 219 13.74 16.72 37.02
CA GLU A 219 14.52 17.78 37.69
C GLU A 219 14.54 19.05 36.85
N ARG A 220 14.89 19.00 35.56
CA ARG A 220 14.80 20.16 34.67
C ARG A 220 13.37 20.69 34.51
N LEU A 221 12.35 19.83 34.63
CA LEU A 221 10.96 20.26 34.63
C LEU A 221 10.64 21.02 35.92
N LYS A 222 11.11 20.54 37.07
CA LYS A 222 10.94 21.21 38.38
C LYS A 222 11.72 22.53 38.47
N ASP A 223 12.93 22.55 37.93
CA ASP A 223 13.79 23.74 37.86
C ASP A 223 13.29 24.75 36.82
N HIS A 224 12.41 24.34 35.91
CA HIS A 224 11.88 25.24 34.90
C HIS A 224 11.03 26.34 35.56
N PRO A 225 11.28 27.64 35.28
CA PRO A 225 10.57 28.74 35.92
C PRO A 225 9.05 28.69 35.77
N LEU A 226 8.54 28.04 34.72
CA LEU A 226 7.10 27.87 34.48
C LEU A 226 6.47 26.66 35.19
N HIS A 227 7.24 25.80 35.89
CA HIS A 227 6.70 24.57 36.49
C HIS A 227 5.54 24.80 37.45
N ASN A 228 5.69 25.81 38.32
CA ASN A 228 4.70 26.21 39.32
C ASN A 228 4.04 27.54 38.97
N SER A 229 4.23 28.06 37.75
CA SER A 229 3.66 29.35 37.36
C SER A 229 2.16 29.18 37.02
N PRO A 230 1.28 30.06 37.54
CA PRO A 230 -0.14 30.05 37.16
C PRO A 230 -0.35 30.42 35.68
N GLU A 231 0.64 31.03 35.03
CA GLU A 231 0.61 31.43 33.62
C GLU A 231 1.02 30.29 32.66
N LEU A 232 1.45 29.13 33.19
CA LEU A 232 1.92 27.99 32.40
C LEU A 232 0.89 27.57 31.35
N GLU A 233 -0.37 27.41 31.76
CA GLU A 233 -1.42 26.93 30.86
C GLU A 233 -1.65 27.90 29.69
N GLN A 234 -1.75 29.20 29.98
CA GLN A 234 -1.95 30.23 28.96
C GLN A 234 -0.75 30.33 28.00
N THR A 235 0.47 30.38 28.54
CA THR A 235 1.70 30.50 27.75
C THR A 235 1.97 29.25 26.92
N PHE A 236 1.71 28.06 27.48
CA PHE A 236 1.82 26.79 26.77
C PHE A 236 0.80 26.71 25.63
N ASN A 237 -0.47 27.08 25.86
CA ASN A 237 -1.50 27.08 24.81
C ASN A 237 -1.15 28.04 23.67
N ALA A 238 -0.64 29.24 23.98
CA ALA A 238 -0.16 30.18 22.97
C ALA A 238 1.03 29.63 22.17
N TYR A 239 1.98 28.97 22.84
CA TYR A 239 3.11 28.31 22.18
C TYR A 239 2.68 27.13 21.31
N ALA A 240 1.76 26.29 21.79
CA ALA A 240 1.20 25.17 21.04
C ALA A 240 0.53 25.66 19.76
N HIS A 241 -0.31 26.70 19.85
CA HIS A 241 -0.95 27.32 18.69
C HIS A 241 0.09 27.91 17.71
N LYS A 242 1.13 28.59 18.20
CA LYS A 242 2.24 29.07 17.36
C LYS A 242 2.94 27.93 16.63
N MET A 243 3.18 26.81 17.29
CA MET A 243 3.83 25.64 16.70
C MET A 243 2.96 24.96 15.64
N GLU A 244 1.65 24.91 15.86
CA GLU A 244 0.67 24.45 14.87
C GLU A 244 0.66 25.34 13.64
N LEU A 245 0.55 26.66 13.80
CA LEU A 245 0.66 27.62 12.69
C LEU A 245 1.99 27.47 11.94
N LYS A 246 3.11 27.28 12.65
CA LYS A 246 4.42 27.04 12.03
C LYS A 246 4.46 25.72 11.25
N ALA A 247 3.72 24.70 11.66
CA ALA A 247 3.57 23.46 10.90
C ALA A 247 2.71 23.68 9.65
N GLN A 248 1.60 24.41 9.77
CA GLN A 248 0.73 24.78 8.65
C GLN A 248 1.49 25.62 7.61
N VAL A 249 2.27 26.61 8.02
CA VAL A 249 3.12 27.41 7.12
C VAL A 249 4.14 26.54 6.39
N ARG A 250 4.78 25.59 7.09
CA ARG A 250 5.72 24.65 6.46
C ARG A 250 5.02 23.76 5.44
N LYS A 251 3.80 23.31 5.72
CA LYS A 251 2.98 22.51 4.79
C LYS A 251 2.59 23.35 3.57
N ALA A 252 2.06 24.55 3.77
CA ALA A 252 1.66 25.45 2.69
C ALA A 252 2.84 25.82 1.78
N ARG A 253 4.03 26.10 2.34
CA ARG A 253 5.25 26.37 1.57
C ARG A 253 5.68 25.18 0.69
N ARG A 254 5.56 23.96 1.20
CA ARG A 254 5.84 22.74 0.40
C ARG A 254 4.86 22.61 -0.76
N GLN A 255 3.56 22.78 -0.48
CA GLN A 255 2.52 22.73 -1.51
C GLN A 255 2.71 23.80 -2.58
N LEU A 256 3.10 25.02 -2.19
CA LEU A 256 3.42 26.09 -3.15
C LEU A 256 4.62 25.70 -4.01
N SER A 257 5.71 25.21 -3.40
CA SER A 257 6.90 24.77 -4.15
C SER A 257 6.61 23.61 -5.10
N GLU A 258 5.73 22.68 -4.72
CA GLU A 258 5.28 21.58 -5.58
C GLU A 258 4.41 22.08 -6.74
N ALA A 259 3.50 23.04 -6.48
CA ALA A 259 2.65 23.63 -7.50
C ALA A 259 3.44 24.51 -8.50
N GLU A 260 4.46 25.23 -8.01
CA GLU A 260 5.39 26.01 -8.84
C GLU A 260 6.44 25.15 -9.53
N SER A 261 6.62 23.89 -9.09
CA SER A 261 7.61 23.02 -9.69
C SER A 261 7.23 22.72 -11.13
N VAL A 262 8.08 23.16 -12.05
CA VAL A 262 7.90 22.96 -13.49
C VAL A 262 8.33 21.55 -13.88
N VAL A 263 7.73 20.54 -13.25
CA VAL A 263 8.05 19.10 -13.44
C VAL A 263 7.97 18.72 -14.92
N GLN A 264 7.03 19.32 -15.65
CA GLN A 264 6.84 19.06 -17.08
C GLN A 264 8.02 19.55 -17.95
N LEU A 265 8.80 20.56 -17.54
CA LEU A 265 9.94 21.02 -18.35
C LEU A 265 11.13 20.09 -18.27
N GLU A 266 11.41 19.49 -17.11
CA GLU A 266 12.52 18.53 -16.98
C GLU A 266 12.22 17.24 -17.73
N GLU A 267 10.97 16.77 -17.65
CA GLU A 267 10.51 15.65 -18.45
C GLU A 267 10.54 15.97 -19.95
N LEU A 268 10.07 17.16 -20.37
CA LEU A 268 10.14 17.60 -21.76
C LEU A 268 11.59 17.64 -22.27
N LYS A 269 12.54 18.14 -21.48
CA LYS A 269 13.96 18.12 -21.83
C LYS A 269 14.49 16.70 -21.98
N ALA A 270 14.08 15.78 -21.11
CA ALA A 270 14.46 14.37 -21.19
C ALA A 270 13.88 13.70 -22.44
N ARG A 271 12.59 13.90 -22.76
CA ARG A 271 11.94 13.42 -23.99
C ARG A 271 12.61 14.00 -25.24
N LYS A 272 12.92 15.30 -25.27
CA LYS A 272 13.68 15.92 -26.37
C LYS A 272 15.06 15.28 -26.57
N ARG A 273 15.78 14.95 -25.49
CA ARG A 273 17.06 14.21 -25.60
C ARG A 273 16.88 12.86 -26.28
N VAL A 274 15.83 12.11 -25.94
CA VAL A 274 15.52 10.82 -26.60
C VAL A 274 15.26 11.03 -28.09
N LEU A 275 14.37 11.96 -28.45
CA LEU A 275 14.02 12.25 -29.84
C LEU A 275 15.24 12.66 -30.68
N ARG A 276 16.17 13.44 -30.12
CA ARG A 276 17.42 13.79 -30.81
C ARG A 276 18.34 12.58 -30.99
N ARG A 277 18.50 11.77 -29.94
CA ARG A 277 19.39 10.58 -29.98
C ARG A 277 18.89 9.50 -30.93
N LEU A 278 17.57 9.36 -31.09
CA LEU A 278 16.97 8.42 -32.03
C LEU A 278 16.82 8.99 -33.46
N GLY A 279 17.15 10.26 -33.67
CA GLY A 279 17.10 10.91 -34.99
C GLY A 279 15.70 11.34 -35.44
N TYR A 280 14.78 11.60 -34.51
CA TYR A 280 13.44 12.14 -34.78
C TYR A 280 13.45 13.67 -34.88
N THR A 281 14.45 14.30 -34.27
CA THR A 281 14.68 15.75 -34.35
C THR A 281 16.17 16.05 -34.43
N THR A 282 16.53 17.17 -35.03
CA THR A 282 17.89 17.71 -35.01
C THR A 282 18.26 18.28 -33.64
N SER A 283 19.53 18.64 -33.45
CA SER A 283 20.01 19.35 -32.25
C SER A 283 19.29 20.68 -31.99
N SER A 284 18.77 21.32 -33.04
CA SER A 284 17.96 22.54 -33.00
C SER A 284 16.45 22.27 -32.85
N ASP A 285 16.05 21.05 -32.47
CA ASP A 285 14.65 20.63 -32.30
C ASP A 285 13.80 20.74 -33.59
N VAL A 286 14.42 20.66 -34.76
CA VAL A 286 13.71 20.60 -36.05
C VAL A 286 13.35 19.15 -36.37
N ILE A 287 12.10 18.90 -36.75
CA ILE A 287 11.57 17.55 -37.01
C ILE A 287 12.20 16.91 -38.26
N GLU A 288 12.65 15.66 -38.10
CA GLU A 288 13.23 14.83 -39.16
C GLU A 288 12.19 13.90 -39.80
N LEU A 289 12.58 13.15 -40.84
CA LEU A 289 11.68 12.21 -41.52
C LEU A 289 11.07 11.19 -40.53
N LYS A 290 11.88 10.58 -39.66
CA LYS A 290 11.39 9.67 -38.61
C LYS A 290 10.34 10.33 -37.72
N GLY A 291 10.56 11.59 -37.34
CA GLY A 291 9.63 12.38 -36.55
C GLY A 291 8.29 12.59 -37.26
N ARG A 292 8.32 13.00 -38.54
CA ARG A 292 7.10 13.23 -39.34
C ARG A 292 6.28 11.97 -39.50
N VAL A 293 6.96 10.86 -39.81
CA VAL A 293 6.37 9.54 -39.99
C VAL A 293 5.74 9.06 -38.67
N SER A 294 6.43 9.23 -37.55
CA SER A 294 5.92 8.86 -36.23
C SER A 294 4.67 9.64 -35.83
N CYS A 295 4.48 10.88 -36.31
CA CYS A 295 3.26 11.65 -36.06
C CYS A 295 1.99 11.06 -36.69
N GLU A 296 2.10 10.15 -37.65
CA GLU A 296 0.96 9.46 -38.27
C GLU A 296 0.47 8.24 -37.44
N ILE A 297 1.22 7.85 -36.40
CA ILE A 297 0.93 6.70 -35.57
C ILE A 297 0.39 7.17 -34.21
N SER A 298 -0.82 6.72 -33.85
CA SER A 298 -1.45 7.00 -32.55
C SER A 298 -2.10 5.79 -31.89
N ALA A 299 -2.31 4.70 -32.64
CA ALA A 299 -2.98 3.49 -32.16
C ALA A 299 -2.04 2.49 -31.45
N GLY A 300 -0.74 2.77 -31.41
CA GLY A 300 0.30 1.97 -30.76
C GLY A 300 1.54 2.81 -30.43
N ASP A 301 2.62 2.18 -29.97
CA ASP A 301 3.89 2.86 -29.64
C ASP A 301 4.55 3.41 -30.91
N GLU A 302 4.48 4.74 -31.06
CA GLU A 302 4.87 5.46 -32.27
C GLU A 302 6.38 5.40 -32.55
N ILE A 303 7.22 5.35 -31.50
CA ILE A 303 8.67 5.31 -31.65
C ILE A 303 9.11 3.89 -32.03
N LEU A 304 8.61 2.88 -31.34
CA LEU A 304 8.97 1.49 -31.61
C LEU A 304 8.51 1.05 -33.01
N LEU A 305 7.28 1.35 -33.39
CA LEU A 305 6.75 1.03 -34.73
C LEU A 305 7.56 1.71 -35.83
N THR A 306 7.89 3.00 -35.64
CA THR A 306 8.72 3.74 -36.59
C THR A 306 10.12 3.12 -36.69
N GLU A 307 10.79 2.84 -35.56
CA GLU A 307 12.12 2.19 -35.59
C GLU A 307 12.07 0.82 -36.28
N MET A 308 11.07 -0.02 -36.00
CA MET A 308 10.92 -1.33 -36.64
C MET A 308 10.72 -1.22 -38.16
N MET A 309 9.94 -0.24 -38.60
CA MET A 309 9.72 0.00 -40.02
C MET A 309 10.98 0.51 -40.72
N PHE A 310 11.72 1.45 -40.13
CA PHE A 310 13.00 1.94 -40.69
C PHE A 310 14.10 0.87 -40.66
N ASN A 311 14.07 -0.05 -39.70
CA ASN A 311 14.96 -1.20 -39.64
C ASN A 311 14.55 -2.34 -40.61
N GLY A 312 13.44 -2.18 -41.34
CA GLY A 312 13.00 -3.13 -42.35
C GLY A 312 12.39 -4.42 -41.80
N VAL A 313 11.97 -4.46 -40.52
CA VAL A 313 11.44 -5.67 -39.87
C VAL A 313 10.22 -6.23 -40.63
N PHE A 314 9.38 -5.35 -41.18
CA PHE A 314 8.16 -5.75 -41.90
C PHE A 314 8.40 -6.19 -43.36
N ASN A 315 9.61 -6.06 -43.90
CA ASN A 315 9.85 -6.28 -45.33
C ASN A 315 9.74 -7.76 -45.72
N GLU A 316 10.32 -8.65 -44.92
CA GLU A 316 10.36 -10.09 -45.17
C GLU A 316 9.12 -10.84 -44.67
N LEU A 317 8.29 -10.19 -43.83
CA LEU A 317 7.11 -10.84 -43.26
C LEU A 317 5.98 -10.98 -44.28
N SER A 318 5.26 -12.10 -44.21
CA SER A 318 3.97 -12.26 -44.89
C SER A 318 2.94 -11.25 -44.37
N VAL A 319 1.83 -11.08 -45.09
CA VAL A 319 0.74 -10.18 -44.66
C VAL A 319 0.19 -10.65 -43.30
N GLU A 320 -0.05 -11.95 -43.15
CA GLU A 320 -0.53 -12.58 -41.92
C GLU A 320 0.45 -12.38 -40.75
N HIS A 321 1.74 -12.63 -40.98
CA HIS A 321 2.77 -12.45 -39.96
C HIS A 321 2.92 -10.96 -39.57
N THR A 322 2.77 -10.04 -40.52
CA THR A 322 2.76 -8.60 -40.26
C THR A 322 1.61 -8.19 -39.35
N VAL A 323 0.38 -8.63 -39.68
CA VAL A 323 -0.82 -8.34 -38.88
C VAL A 323 -0.73 -9.00 -37.50
N GLY A 324 -0.21 -10.23 -37.43
CA GLY A 324 0.08 -10.93 -36.18
C GLY A 324 1.06 -10.16 -35.29
N LEU A 325 2.17 -9.67 -35.83
CA LEU A 325 3.14 -8.88 -35.07
C LEU A 325 2.56 -7.56 -34.57
N LEU A 326 1.78 -6.85 -35.41
CA LEU A 326 1.12 -5.60 -35.02
C LEU A 326 0.09 -5.78 -33.89
N SER A 327 -0.46 -6.99 -33.72
CA SER A 327 -1.36 -7.30 -32.60
C SER A 327 -0.70 -7.11 -31.22
N CYS A 328 0.64 -7.18 -31.16
CA CYS A 328 1.40 -6.98 -29.93
C CYS A 328 1.30 -5.54 -29.38
N PHE A 329 0.87 -4.57 -30.20
CA PHE A 329 0.80 -3.15 -29.83
C PHE A 329 -0.59 -2.71 -29.35
N VAL A 330 -1.62 -3.51 -29.58
CA VAL A 330 -3.02 -3.13 -29.32
C VAL A 330 -3.67 -3.90 -28.18
N CYS A 331 -3.03 -4.98 -27.73
CA CYS A 331 -3.53 -5.82 -26.65
C CYS A 331 -3.23 -5.15 -25.29
N ASP A 332 -4.25 -4.58 -24.65
CA ASP A 332 -4.09 -3.96 -23.31
C ASP A 332 -4.44 -4.91 -22.16
N GLU A 333 -5.09 -6.05 -22.45
CA GLU A 333 -5.59 -6.93 -21.41
C GLU A 333 -4.49 -7.73 -20.72
N VAL A 334 -4.35 -7.45 -19.42
CA VAL A 334 -3.54 -8.25 -18.52
C VAL A 334 -4.24 -9.60 -18.35
N ARG A 335 -3.66 -10.66 -18.90
CA ARG A 335 -4.00 -12.00 -18.43
C ARG A 335 -3.75 -12.02 -16.92
N ALA A 336 -4.76 -12.38 -16.14
CA ALA A 336 -4.47 -12.91 -14.81
C ALA A 336 -3.42 -14.01 -15.01
N PRO A 337 -2.34 -14.08 -14.22
CA PRO A 337 -1.37 -15.16 -14.35
C PRO A 337 -2.17 -16.45 -14.26
N VAL A 338 -2.30 -17.11 -15.40
CA VAL A 338 -3.00 -18.39 -15.50
C VAL A 338 -2.26 -19.23 -14.49
N ARG A 339 -2.93 -19.58 -13.37
CA ARG A 339 -2.51 -20.72 -12.55
C ARG A 339 -2.30 -21.79 -13.58
N ALA A 340 -1.04 -22.16 -13.83
CA ALA A 340 -0.66 -23.10 -14.87
C ALA A 340 -1.77 -24.13 -14.98
N SER A 341 -2.53 -24.07 -16.07
CA SER A 341 -3.71 -24.91 -16.22
C SER A 341 -3.24 -26.32 -15.88
N LYS A 342 -4.01 -27.02 -15.04
CA LYS A 342 -3.70 -28.40 -14.65
C LYS A 342 -3.58 -29.32 -15.87
N ASP A 343 -4.08 -28.88 -17.02
CA ASP A 343 -3.72 -29.39 -18.33
C ASP A 343 -2.58 -28.55 -18.88
N GLY A 344 -1.37 -29.12 -18.91
CA GLY A 344 -0.14 -28.52 -19.44
C GLY A 344 -0.22 -28.21 -20.94
N GLN A 345 -1.12 -27.32 -21.34
CA GLN A 345 -1.08 -26.68 -22.64
C GLN A 345 0.12 -25.73 -22.62
N ALA A 346 1.25 -26.29 -23.04
CA ALA A 346 2.43 -25.53 -23.41
C ALA A 346 1.98 -24.31 -24.22
N LYS A 347 2.51 -23.13 -23.85
CA LYS A 347 2.45 -21.92 -24.67
C LYS A 347 2.77 -22.35 -26.10
N ARG A 348 1.76 -22.37 -26.97
CA ARG A 348 1.90 -22.94 -28.31
C ARG A 348 2.93 -22.09 -29.05
N ALA A 349 3.91 -22.77 -29.65
CA ALA A 349 5.08 -22.12 -30.20
C ALA A 349 4.68 -21.25 -31.40
N LEU A 350 5.13 -20.00 -31.41
CA LEU A 350 4.95 -19.10 -32.53
C LEU A 350 5.67 -19.68 -33.78
N PRO A 351 5.19 -19.38 -35.00
CA PRO A 351 5.96 -19.67 -36.21
C PRO A 351 7.36 -19.05 -36.13
N ALA A 352 8.40 -19.74 -36.62
CA ALA A 352 9.80 -19.32 -36.47
C ALA A 352 10.05 -17.89 -36.99
N GLU A 353 9.51 -17.54 -38.16
CA GLU A 353 9.62 -16.18 -38.73
C GLU A 353 9.06 -15.10 -37.80
N LEU A 354 7.97 -15.43 -37.09
CA LEU A 354 7.30 -14.49 -36.20
C LEU A 354 7.98 -14.43 -34.82
N GLU A 355 8.59 -15.53 -34.38
CA GLU A 355 9.46 -15.53 -33.21
C GLU A 355 10.67 -14.62 -33.41
N ASP A 356 11.33 -14.68 -34.58
CA ASP A 356 12.42 -13.77 -34.94
C ASP A 356 11.95 -12.31 -34.97
N ALA A 357 10.77 -12.04 -35.55
CA ALA A 357 10.22 -10.68 -35.59
C ALA A 357 9.86 -10.14 -34.20
N VAL A 358 9.31 -10.99 -33.31
CA VAL A 358 9.06 -10.65 -31.90
C VAL A 358 10.37 -10.41 -31.15
N ARG A 359 11.42 -11.19 -31.42
CA ARG A 359 12.75 -10.95 -30.85
C ARG A 359 13.28 -9.57 -31.26
N LEU A 360 13.22 -9.24 -32.55
CA LEU A 360 13.63 -7.92 -33.06
C LEU A 360 12.81 -6.77 -32.46
N LEU A 361 11.50 -6.98 -32.23
CA LEU A 361 10.65 -6.03 -31.51
C LEU A 361 11.20 -5.79 -30.09
N LYS A 362 11.47 -6.85 -29.32
CA LYS A 362 11.97 -6.73 -27.94
C LYS A 362 13.37 -6.12 -27.88
N GLU A 363 14.27 -6.47 -28.80
CA GLU A 363 15.60 -5.87 -28.90
C GLU A 363 15.51 -4.37 -29.21
N THR A 364 14.62 -3.98 -30.12
CA THR A 364 14.39 -2.56 -30.47
C THR A 364 13.79 -1.81 -29.28
N ALA A 365 12.82 -2.39 -28.59
CA ALA A 365 12.22 -1.82 -27.38
C ALA A 365 13.23 -1.66 -26.23
N SER A 366 14.10 -2.66 -26.00
CA SER A 366 15.18 -2.57 -25.01
C SER A 366 16.15 -1.44 -25.32
N ARG A 367 16.52 -1.26 -26.59
CA ARG A 367 17.35 -0.12 -27.02
C ARG A 367 16.68 1.23 -26.73
N ILE A 368 15.37 1.36 -27.03
CA ILE A 368 14.61 2.59 -26.75
C ILE A 368 14.53 2.86 -25.24
N ALA A 369 14.27 1.84 -24.43
CA ALA A 369 14.23 1.94 -22.97
C ALA A 369 15.58 2.41 -22.40
N LYS A 370 16.69 1.82 -22.85
CA LYS A 370 18.05 2.22 -22.44
C LYS A 370 18.37 3.67 -22.81
N VAL A 371 18.08 4.07 -24.06
CA VAL A 371 18.27 5.47 -24.50
C VAL A 371 17.42 6.43 -23.66
N SER A 372 16.23 6.01 -23.26
CA SER A 372 15.32 6.79 -22.42
C SER A 372 15.83 6.94 -21.00
N GLN A 373 16.29 5.85 -20.37
CA GLN A 373 16.91 5.85 -19.04
C GLN A 373 18.17 6.72 -19.02
N GLU A 374 19.06 6.57 -19.99
CA GLU A 374 20.26 7.41 -20.15
C GLU A 374 19.91 8.89 -20.36
N SER A 375 18.72 9.19 -20.89
CA SER A 375 18.20 10.55 -21.08
C SER A 375 17.50 11.12 -19.83
N LYS A 376 17.52 10.36 -18.72
CA LYS A 376 16.89 10.67 -17.42
C LYS A 376 15.36 10.54 -17.40
N LEU A 377 14.77 9.74 -18.30
CA LEU A 377 13.37 9.33 -18.17
C LEU A 377 13.27 8.15 -17.20
N GLN A 378 12.25 8.20 -16.34
CA GLN A 378 11.94 7.12 -15.41
C GLN A 378 11.09 6.08 -16.15
N ILE A 379 11.75 5.18 -16.87
CA ILE A 379 11.11 4.06 -17.57
C ILE A 379 11.67 2.76 -16.98
N ASP A 380 10.76 1.90 -16.54
CA ASP A 380 11.08 0.52 -16.18
C ASP A 380 11.19 -0.31 -17.47
N GLU A 381 12.39 -0.86 -17.72
CA GLU A 381 12.65 -1.63 -18.95
C GLU A 381 11.83 -2.92 -19.00
N GLU A 382 11.65 -3.59 -17.86
CA GLU A 382 10.90 -4.85 -17.79
C GLU A 382 9.41 -4.61 -18.04
N GLU A 383 8.84 -3.56 -17.43
CA GLU A 383 7.44 -3.17 -17.64
C GLU A 383 7.20 -2.75 -19.10
N TYR A 384 8.09 -1.93 -19.66
CA TYR A 384 8.00 -1.50 -21.05
C TYR A 384 8.07 -2.69 -22.01
N LEU A 385 9.01 -3.62 -21.82
CA LEU A 385 9.07 -4.84 -22.61
C LEU A 385 7.83 -5.71 -22.40
N ALA A 386 7.32 -5.85 -21.18
CA ALA A 386 6.15 -6.67 -20.88
C ALA A 386 4.84 -6.13 -21.48
N SER A 387 4.78 -4.83 -21.78
CA SER A 387 3.62 -4.18 -22.41
C SER A 387 3.28 -4.76 -23.80
N PHE A 388 4.29 -5.20 -24.57
CA PHE A 388 4.10 -5.77 -25.90
C PHE A 388 3.79 -7.26 -25.81
N ARG A 389 2.50 -7.60 -25.67
CA ARG A 389 2.05 -8.97 -25.40
C ARG A 389 1.81 -9.78 -26.68
N THR A 390 2.21 -11.05 -26.67
CA THR A 390 2.03 -11.97 -27.81
C THR A 390 0.73 -12.79 -27.74
N ASP A 391 -0.14 -12.53 -26.77
CA ASP A 391 -1.29 -13.39 -26.45
C ASP A 391 -2.33 -13.47 -27.58
N LEU A 392 -2.48 -12.42 -28.37
CA LEU A 392 -3.43 -12.36 -29.48
C LEU A 392 -2.87 -12.79 -30.82
N VAL A 393 -1.57 -13.05 -30.91
CA VAL A 393 -0.90 -13.33 -32.18
C VAL A 393 -1.54 -14.52 -32.89
N GLU A 394 -1.72 -15.65 -32.21
CA GLU A 394 -2.31 -16.85 -32.82
C GLU A 394 -3.78 -16.65 -33.21
N VAL A 395 -4.54 -15.93 -32.39
CA VAL A 395 -5.95 -15.56 -32.64
C VAL A 395 -6.05 -14.75 -33.94
N VAL A 396 -5.15 -13.78 -34.10
CA VAL A 396 -5.08 -12.91 -35.28
C VAL A 396 -4.63 -13.68 -36.52
N LEU A 397 -3.65 -14.58 -36.40
CA LEU A 397 -3.22 -15.43 -37.52
C LEU A 397 -4.34 -16.36 -38.00
N ALA A 398 -5.04 -17.03 -37.07
CA ALA A 398 -6.18 -17.87 -37.40
C ALA A 398 -7.32 -17.07 -38.06
N TRP A 399 -7.57 -15.85 -37.57
CA TRP A 399 -8.54 -14.94 -38.18
C TRP A 399 -8.15 -14.53 -39.60
N CYS A 400 -6.88 -14.17 -39.83
CA CYS A 400 -6.38 -13.84 -41.18
C CYS A 400 -6.45 -15.04 -42.13
N GLY A 401 -6.33 -16.27 -41.61
CA GLY A 401 -6.53 -17.52 -42.34
C GLY A 401 -7.99 -17.90 -42.59
N GLY A 402 -8.96 -17.08 -42.17
CA GLY A 402 -10.39 -17.29 -42.43
C GLY A 402 -11.14 -18.12 -41.37
N ALA A 403 -10.56 -18.38 -40.20
CA ALA A 403 -11.24 -19.15 -39.15
C ALA A 403 -12.51 -18.44 -38.65
N PRO A 404 -13.61 -19.16 -38.33
CA PRO A 404 -14.82 -18.53 -37.81
C PRO A 404 -14.58 -17.92 -36.43
N PHE A 405 -15.35 -16.88 -36.07
CA PHE A 405 -15.19 -16.16 -34.80
C PHE A 405 -15.29 -17.09 -33.58
N SER A 406 -16.20 -18.07 -33.65
CA SER A 406 -16.37 -19.09 -32.61
C SER A 406 -15.16 -20.00 -32.40
N SER A 407 -14.30 -20.18 -33.40
CA SER A 407 -13.06 -20.95 -33.27
C SER A 407 -11.99 -20.13 -32.56
N ILE A 408 -11.80 -18.86 -32.94
CA ILE A 408 -10.76 -18.03 -32.35
C ILE A 408 -11.05 -17.66 -30.89
N CYS A 409 -12.33 -17.58 -30.50
CA CYS A 409 -12.73 -17.40 -29.10
C CYS A 409 -12.35 -18.59 -28.21
N LYS A 410 -12.15 -19.79 -28.79
CA LYS A 410 -11.71 -20.98 -28.04
C LYS A 410 -10.19 -21.09 -27.93
N MET A 411 -9.45 -20.28 -28.69
CA MET A 411 -7.97 -20.29 -28.69
C MET A 411 -7.38 -19.44 -27.57
N THR A 412 -8.20 -18.59 -26.94
CA THR A 412 -7.77 -17.68 -25.88
C THR A 412 -8.84 -17.57 -24.80
N ASP A 413 -8.41 -17.17 -23.60
CA ASP A 413 -9.23 -16.86 -22.43
C ASP A 413 -9.72 -15.40 -22.39
N ILE A 414 -9.43 -14.64 -23.45
CA ILE A 414 -9.82 -13.23 -23.59
C ILE A 414 -11.30 -13.16 -23.95
N PHE A 415 -12.06 -12.29 -23.27
CA PHE A 415 -13.48 -12.10 -23.54
C PHE A 415 -13.74 -11.66 -24.98
N GLU A 416 -14.83 -12.14 -25.56
CA GLU A 416 -15.16 -11.95 -26.97
C GLU A 416 -15.29 -10.47 -27.35
N GLY A 417 -15.87 -9.65 -26.48
CA GLY A 417 -15.96 -8.19 -26.68
C GLY A 417 -14.59 -7.52 -26.73
N SER A 418 -13.63 -8.01 -25.94
CA SER A 418 -12.26 -7.52 -25.92
C SER A 418 -11.49 -7.94 -27.17
N ILE A 419 -11.71 -9.16 -27.67
CA ILE A 419 -11.19 -9.60 -28.98
C ILE A 419 -11.65 -8.62 -30.06
N ILE A 420 -12.96 -8.31 -30.13
CA ILE A 420 -13.52 -7.37 -31.11
C ILE A 420 -12.88 -5.99 -30.98
N ARG A 421 -12.73 -5.47 -29.74
CA ARG A 421 -12.09 -4.18 -29.49
C ARG A 421 -10.64 -4.15 -29.99
N ASN A 422 -9.88 -5.20 -29.71
CA ASN A 422 -8.48 -5.31 -30.13
C ASN A 422 -8.35 -5.39 -31.66
N PHE A 423 -9.25 -6.09 -32.36
CA PHE A 423 -9.27 -6.09 -33.83
C PHE A 423 -9.61 -4.73 -34.43
N ARG A 424 -10.53 -3.96 -33.82
CA ARG A 424 -10.83 -2.59 -34.28
C ARG A 424 -9.64 -1.65 -34.11
N ARG A 425 -8.92 -1.76 -32.99
CA ARG A 425 -7.66 -1.03 -32.78
C ARG A 425 -6.56 -1.48 -33.72
N LEU A 426 -6.49 -2.79 -34.03
CA LEU A 426 -5.55 -3.34 -35.00
C LEU A 426 -5.82 -2.80 -36.41
N ASP A 427 -7.08 -2.64 -36.79
CA ASP A 427 -7.47 -2.00 -38.05
C ASP A 427 -7.05 -0.53 -38.10
N GLU A 428 -7.31 0.23 -37.04
CA GLU A 428 -6.87 1.61 -36.94
C GLU A 428 -5.34 1.71 -37.06
N LEU A 429 -4.61 0.83 -36.36
CA LEU A 429 -3.16 0.76 -36.44
C LEU A 429 -2.68 0.40 -37.85
N LEU A 430 -3.28 -0.57 -38.52
CA LEU A 430 -2.93 -0.92 -39.90
C LEU A 430 -3.20 0.22 -40.88
N CYS A 431 -4.30 0.97 -40.71
CA CYS A 431 -4.61 2.16 -41.52
C CYS A 431 -3.53 3.23 -41.33
N GLN A 432 -3.10 3.46 -40.09
CA GLN A 432 -2.01 4.39 -39.77
C GLN A 432 -0.68 3.93 -40.35
N MET A 433 -0.33 2.65 -40.21
CA MET A 433 0.91 2.07 -40.78
C MET A 433 0.92 2.14 -42.31
N SER A 434 -0.23 1.95 -42.98
CA SER A 434 -0.36 2.14 -44.43
C SER A 434 -0.10 3.59 -44.85
N SER A 435 -0.72 4.55 -44.17
CA SER A 435 -0.51 5.99 -44.40
C SER A 435 0.94 6.40 -44.14
N THR A 436 1.54 5.82 -43.10
CA THR A 436 2.93 6.00 -42.71
C THR A 436 3.90 5.48 -43.79
N ALA A 437 3.67 4.27 -44.32
CA ALA A 437 4.46 3.70 -45.40
C ALA A 437 4.36 4.52 -46.69
N LYS A 438 3.15 5.04 -46.99
CA LYS A 438 2.92 5.96 -48.09
C LYS A 438 3.71 7.26 -47.95
N ALA A 439 3.75 7.85 -46.75
CA ALA A 439 4.51 9.07 -46.47
C ALA A 439 6.03 8.90 -46.67
N ILE A 440 6.55 7.68 -46.46
CA ILE A 440 7.95 7.32 -46.74
C ILE A 440 8.18 7.06 -48.24
N GLY A 441 7.13 6.82 -49.02
CA GLY A 441 7.22 6.38 -50.42
C GLY A 441 7.48 4.87 -50.55
N ASN A 442 7.20 4.07 -49.52
CA ASN A 442 7.36 2.61 -49.54
C ASN A 442 6.05 1.93 -49.97
N GLY A 443 5.80 1.92 -51.28
CA GLY A 443 4.61 1.27 -51.88
C GLY A 443 4.45 -0.22 -51.54
N PRO A 444 5.52 -1.04 -51.50
CA PRO A 444 5.42 -2.44 -51.06
C PRO A 444 4.85 -2.60 -49.65
N LEU A 445 5.28 -1.78 -48.69
CA LEU A 445 4.73 -1.80 -47.33
C LEU A 445 3.30 -1.25 -47.26
N GLU A 446 2.99 -0.17 -47.99
CA GLU A 446 1.63 0.37 -48.10
C GLU A 446 0.65 -0.73 -48.57
N ASN A 447 1.01 -1.45 -49.64
CA ASN A 447 0.21 -2.55 -50.16
C ASN A 447 0.09 -3.71 -49.16
N LYS A 448 1.18 -4.03 -48.45
CA LYS A 448 1.19 -5.09 -47.43
C LYS A 448 0.24 -4.77 -46.27
N PHE A 449 0.29 -3.55 -45.73
CA PHE A 449 -0.63 -3.12 -44.67
C PHE A 449 -2.07 -3.06 -45.16
N THR A 450 -2.31 -2.58 -46.39
CA THR A 450 -3.64 -2.53 -47.00
C THR A 450 -4.23 -3.94 -47.22
N ALA A 451 -3.41 -4.90 -47.64
CA ALA A 451 -3.82 -6.30 -47.72
C ALA A 451 -4.15 -6.88 -46.33
N GLY A 452 -3.43 -6.46 -45.29
CA GLY A 452 -3.72 -6.81 -43.89
C GLY A 452 -5.09 -6.31 -43.44
N ILE A 453 -5.42 -5.05 -43.75
CA ILE A 453 -6.74 -4.44 -43.49
C ILE A 453 -7.85 -5.28 -44.11
N ALA A 454 -7.69 -5.68 -45.38
CA ALA A 454 -8.68 -6.49 -46.09
C ALA A 454 -8.87 -7.88 -45.44
N LYS A 455 -7.81 -8.50 -44.91
CA LYS A 455 -7.89 -9.82 -44.24
C LYS A 455 -8.61 -9.77 -42.90
N ILE A 456 -8.48 -8.68 -42.14
CA ILE A 456 -9.13 -8.57 -40.83
C ILE A 456 -10.58 -8.10 -40.93
N LYS A 457 -10.93 -7.29 -41.94
CA LYS A 457 -12.27 -6.70 -42.13
C LYS A 457 -13.31 -7.69 -42.62
N ARG A 458 -13.83 -8.52 -41.72
CA ARG A 458 -14.95 -9.44 -42.00
C ARG A 458 -15.86 -9.69 -40.81
N ASP A 459 -17.06 -10.18 -41.11
CA ASP A 459 -18.05 -10.72 -40.18
C ASP A 459 -18.31 -9.85 -38.93
N ILE A 460 -18.53 -10.50 -37.78
CA ILE A 460 -18.96 -9.90 -36.52
C ILE A 460 -18.01 -8.83 -35.97
N VAL A 461 -16.71 -8.91 -36.28
CA VAL A 461 -15.70 -7.99 -35.77
C VAL A 461 -15.96 -6.55 -36.27
N PHE A 462 -16.49 -6.42 -37.48
CA PHE A 462 -16.79 -5.14 -38.13
C PHE A 462 -18.29 -4.92 -38.36
N ALA A 463 -19.14 -5.62 -37.62
CA ALA A 463 -20.57 -5.36 -37.64
C ALA A 463 -20.88 -3.91 -37.20
N ALA A 464 -21.85 -3.28 -37.87
CA ALA A 464 -22.28 -1.92 -37.56
C ALA A 464 -22.90 -1.85 -36.15
N SER A 465 -22.70 -0.72 -35.48
CA SER A 465 -23.40 -0.43 -34.23
C SER A 465 -24.90 -0.31 -34.46
N LEU A 466 -25.71 -0.75 -33.51
CA LEU A 466 -27.17 -0.54 -33.52
C LEU A 466 -27.57 0.92 -33.29
N TYR A 467 -26.63 1.78 -32.90
CA TYR A 467 -26.84 3.21 -32.62
C TYR A 467 -26.37 4.14 -33.76
N LEU A 468 -25.98 3.59 -34.91
CA LEU A 468 -25.59 4.36 -36.10
C LEU A 468 -26.78 4.67 -36.99
#